data_AF-A0A1J5PUW7-F1
#
_entry.id   AF-A0A1J5PUW7-F1
#
_cell.length_a   1.000
_cell.length_b   1.000
_cell.length_c   1.000
_cell.angle_alpha   90.00
_cell.angle_beta   90.00
_cell.angle_gamma   90.00
#
_symmetry.space_group_name_H-M   'P 1'
#
loop_
_entity.id
_entity.type
_entity.pdbx_description
1 polymer ?
#
loop_
_entity_poly.entity_id
_entity_poly.type
_entity_poly.pdbx_seq_one_letter_code
_entity_poly.pdbx_strand_id
1 'polypeptide(L)'
;MKRLGLRGLRPGRRVDRRRGIARNGRSLHGLRDLRGKSAVVVGRSNIVGKPMALMLLAANATVTIAHSGTADLGAVCRQADVLVAAVGRAGLITADMVKPGAVVIDVGMNRNADGKLCGDVDFAAVSKVAGWITPVPGGVGPMTIAMLLVNTLESCERRQAVEQSGH
;
A
#
# COMPACT_ATOMS: atom_id res chain seq x y z
N MET A 1 48.62 -19.00 -9.33
CA MET A 1 48.24 -18.81 -7.91
C MET A 1 48.32 -17.33 -7.53
N LYS A 2 47.17 -16.63 -7.44
CA LYS A 2 46.98 -15.40 -6.66
C LYS A 2 45.49 -15.30 -6.37
N ARG A 3 45.10 -15.61 -5.12
CA ARG A 3 43.73 -15.46 -4.61
C ARG A 3 43.45 -13.97 -4.48
N LEU A 4 42.56 -13.42 -5.33
CA LEU A 4 41.94 -12.12 -5.05
C LEU A 4 40.89 -12.32 -3.95
N GLY A 5 41.06 -11.59 -2.86
CA GLY A 5 40.22 -11.68 -1.67
C GLY A 5 38.84 -11.09 -1.89
N LEU A 6 37.84 -11.96 -2.01
CA LEU A 6 36.42 -11.62 -1.78
C LEU A 6 36.01 -12.12 -0.38
N ARG A 7 36.65 -11.59 0.66
CA ARG A 7 36.13 -11.70 2.04
C ARG A 7 35.24 -10.46 2.29
N GLY A 8 33.96 -10.55 1.93
CA GLY A 8 33.04 -9.43 2.17
C GLY A 8 31.55 -9.74 2.09
N LEU A 9 31.13 -10.73 1.31
CA LEU A 9 29.71 -11.05 1.16
C LEU A 9 29.33 -12.17 2.14
N ARG A 10 28.90 -11.79 3.34
CA ARG A 10 28.22 -12.72 4.25
C ARG A 10 26.83 -13.00 3.68
N PRO A 11 26.45 -14.27 3.44
CA PRO A 11 25.08 -14.61 3.11
C PRO A 11 24.20 -14.35 4.33
N GLY A 12 23.13 -13.58 4.18
CA GLY A 12 22.07 -13.50 5.20
C GLY A 12 21.85 -12.16 5.93
N ARG A 13 22.25 -11.00 5.40
CA ARG A 13 21.62 -9.75 5.89
C ARG A 13 20.19 -9.68 5.35
N ARG A 14 19.21 -10.16 6.12
CA ARG A 14 17.82 -9.69 5.96
C ARG A 14 17.88 -8.17 6.04
N VAL A 15 17.40 -7.49 4.99
CA VAL A 15 17.00 -6.10 5.12
C VAL A 15 16.01 -6.06 6.28
N ASP A 16 16.36 -5.36 7.35
CA ASP A 16 15.47 -5.17 8.48
C ASP A 16 14.24 -4.38 8.00
N ARG A 17 13.17 -5.10 7.67
CA ARG A 17 11.88 -4.54 7.24
C ARG A 17 11.21 -3.70 8.34
N ARG A 18 11.77 -3.62 9.56
CA ARG A 18 11.21 -2.86 10.69
C ARG A 18 11.47 -1.35 10.61
N ARG A 19 12.36 -0.86 9.74
CA ARG A 19 12.55 0.59 9.52
C ARG A 19 11.61 1.11 8.45
N GLY A 20 10.34 1.28 8.83
CA GLY A 20 9.39 2.09 8.08
C GLY A 20 9.88 3.53 7.94
N ILE A 21 9.53 4.13 6.80
CA ILE A 21 9.88 5.49 6.37
C ILE A 21 9.31 6.50 7.38
N ALA A 22 10.10 6.88 8.38
CA ALA A 22 9.78 7.98 9.28
C ALA A 22 10.41 9.26 8.69
N ARG A 23 9.64 10.03 7.93
CA ARG A 23 9.91 11.45 7.69
C ARG A 23 8.74 12.24 8.28
N ASN A 24 9.04 13.24 9.11
CA ASN A 24 8.13 14.24 9.70
C ASN A 24 7.41 13.91 11.03
N GLY A 25 7.98 13.08 11.92
CA GLY A 25 7.56 13.02 13.34
C GLY A 25 6.16 12.43 13.63
N ARG A 26 5.32 12.20 12.63
CA ARG A 26 4.10 11.38 12.73
C ARG A 26 4.49 9.93 12.45
N SER A 27 4.80 9.21 13.51
CA SER A 27 5.01 7.76 13.42
C SER A 27 3.79 7.08 12.80
N LEU A 28 4.03 6.10 11.90
CA LEU A 28 3.05 5.13 11.39
C LEU A 28 2.49 4.22 12.52
N HIS A 29 2.23 4.77 13.72
CA HIS A 29 1.73 4.02 14.88
C HIS A 29 0.45 3.24 14.54
N GLY A 30 -0.38 3.76 13.62
CA GLY A 30 -1.62 3.11 13.20
C GLY A 30 -1.46 1.90 12.26
N LEU A 31 -0.31 1.73 11.59
CA LEU A 31 -0.10 0.64 10.63
C LEU A 31 0.80 -0.49 11.16
N ARG A 32 1.27 -0.38 12.42
CA ARG A 32 2.21 -1.35 13.01
C ARG A 32 1.55 -2.67 13.41
N ASP A 33 0.24 -2.68 13.58
CA ASP A 33 -0.55 -3.89 13.81
C ASP A 33 -1.94 -3.75 13.17
N LEU A 34 -2.22 -4.61 12.19
CA LEU A 34 -3.50 -4.68 11.48
C LEU A 34 -4.46 -5.70 12.13
N ARG A 35 -4.00 -6.45 13.14
CA ARG A 35 -4.80 -7.47 13.80
C ARG A 35 -6.05 -6.86 14.43
N GLY A 36 -7.22 -7.39 14.04
CA GLY A 36 -8.51 -6.96 14.56
C GLY A 36 -8.98 -5.59 14.07
N LYS A 37 -8.23 -4.92 13.18
CA LYS A 37 -8.66 -3.67 12.54
C LYS A 37 -9.67 -3.94 11.44
N SER A 38 -10.64 -3.05 11.30
CA SER A 38 -11.56 -3.05 10.16
C SER A 38 -10.87 -2.40 8.96
N ALA A 39 -10.67 -3.17 7.89
CA ALA A 39 -10.09 -2.69 6.65
C ALA A 39 -11.12 -2.74 5.52
N VAL A 40 -11.34 -1.61 4.86
CA VAL A 40 -12.23 -1.52 3.70
C VAL A 40 -11.41 -1.27 2.45
N VAL A 41 -11.55 -2.13 1.45
CA VAL A 41 -10.94 -1.96 0.13
C VAL A 41 -12.03 -1.57 -0.85
N VAL A 42 -11.98 -0.33 -1.34
CA VAL A 42 -12.90 0.18 -2.36
C VAL A 42 -12.26 -0.06 -3.73
N GLY A 43 -12.81 -1.03 -4.46
CA GLY A 43 -12.27 -1.51 -5.72
C GLY A 43 -11.98 -3.01 -5.66
N ARG A 44 -12.33 -3.72 -6.74
CA ARG A 44 -12.22 -5.20 -6.84
C ARG A 44 -11.45 -5.66 -8.07
N SER A 45 -10.51 -4.85 -8.54
CA SER A 45 -9.64 -5.19 -9.67
C SER A 45 -8.73 -6.37 -9.32
N ASN A 46 -8.32 -7.14 -10.33
CA ASN A 46 -7.37 -8.24 -10.15
C ASN A 46 -5.95 -7.74 -9.84
N ILE A 47 -5.63 -6.50 -10.19
CA ILE A 47 -4.28 -5.92 -10.06
C ILE A 47 -4.05 -5.20 -8.71
N VAL A 48 -5.11 -4.72 -8.05
CA VAL A 48 -4.99 -3.98 -6.79
C VAL A 48 -6.02 -4.46 -5.77
N GLY A 49 -7.31 -4.34 -6.06
CA GLY A 49 -8.37 -4.51 -5.05
C GLY A 49 -8.39 -5.89 -4.39
N LYS A 50 -8.50 -6.95 -5.21
CA LYS A 50 -8.51 -8.34 -4.72
C LYS A 50 -7.20 -8.74 -4.01
N PRO A 51 -6.00 -8.54 -4.60
CA PRO A 51 -4.77 -8.91 -3.91
C PRO A 51 -4.56 -8.11 -2.63
N MET A 52 -4.93 -6.82 -2.59
CA MET A 52 -4.84 -6.01 -1.37
C MET A 52 -5.73 -6.55 -0.25
N ALA A 53 -6.97 -6.92 -0.57
CA ALA A 53 -7.88 -7.52 0.40
C ALA A 53 -7.30 -8.82 1.00
N LEU A 54 -6.69 -9.68 0.18
CA LEU A 54 -6.05 -10.91 0.64
C LEU A 54 -4.81 -10.64 1.49
N MET A 55 -4.00 -9.63 1.14
CA MET A 55 -2.83 -9.24 1.94
C MET A 55 -3.22 -8.66 3.30
N LEU A 56 -4.29 -7.86 3.37
CA LEU A 56 -4.82 -7.32 4.62
C LEU A 56 -5.39 -8.45 5.49
N LEU A 57 -6.09 -9.41 4.89
CA LEU A 57 -6.59 -10.60 5.58
C LEU A 57 -5.43 -11.44 6.15
N ALA A 58 -4.37 -11.67 5.36
CA ALA A 58 -3.16 -12.36 5.81
C ALA A 58 -2.46 -11.62 6.97
N ALA A 59 -2.65 -10.30 7.07
CA ALA A 59 -2.19 -9.48 8.19
C ALA A 59 -3.16 -9.44 9.39
N ASN A 60 -4.17 -10.31 9.42
CA ASN A 60 -5.21 -10.43 10.47
C ASN A 60 -6.19 -9.25 10.58
N ALA A 61 -6.36 -8.45 9.53
CA ALA A 61 -7.44 -7.47 9.47
C ALA A 61 -8.80 -8.15 9.19
N THR A 62 -9.88 -7.55 9.67
CA THR A 62 -11.23 -7.86 9.18
C THR A 62 -11.46 -7.08 7.90
N VAL A 63 -11.69 -7.75 6.78
CA VAL A 63 -11.67 -7.11 5.46
C VAL A 63 -13.06 -7.07 4.83
N THR A 64 -13.46 -5.88 4.37
CA THR A 64 -14.66 -5.66 3.55
C THR A 64 -14.23 -5.14 2.17
N ILE A 65 -14.72 -5.74 1.10
CA ILE A 65 -14.47 -5.26 -0.28
C ILE A 65 -15.73 -4.54 -0.76
N ALA A 66 -15.60 -3.25 -1.06
CA ALA A 66 -16.66 -2.42 -1.63
C ALA A 66 -16.40 -2.12 -3.11
N HIS A 67 -17.45 -1.83 -3.88
CA HIS A 67 -17.37 -1.53 -5.31
C HIS A 67 -18.59 -0.74 -5.79
N SER A 68 -18.69 -0.50 -7.10
CA SER A 68 -19.79 0.26 -7.72
C SER A 68 -21.21 -0.27 -7.49
N GLY A 69 -21.36 -1.49 -6.95
CA GLY A 69 -22.66 -2.10 -6.62
C GLY A 69 -22.94 -2.13 -5.12
N THR A 70 -22.06 -1.54 -4.31
CA THR A 70 -22.29 -1.37 -2.87
C THR A 70 -23.39 -0.32 -2.67
N ALA A 71 -24.48 -0.69 -2.00
CA ALA A 71 -25.67 0.15 -1.87
C ALA A 71 -25.40 1.50 -1.17
N ASP A 72 -24.73 1.47 -0.02
CA ASP A 72 -24.26 2.66 0.68
C ASP A 72 -22.74 2.57 0.88
N LEU A 73 -22.00 3.05 -0.12
CA LEU A 73 -20.55 3.04 -0.07
C LEU A 73 -20.01 3.89 1.09
N GLY A 74 -20.66 5.02 1.40
CA GLY A 74 -20.21 5.92 2.46
C GLY A 74 -20.32 5.27 3.83
N ALA A 75 -21.42 4.57 4.12
CA ALA A 75 -21.61 3.85 5.36
C ALA A 75 -20.58 2.72 5.55
N VAL A 76 -20.26 1.99 4.48
CA VAL A 76 -19.22 0.95 4.52
C VAL A 76 -17.85 1.57 4.79
N CYS A 77 -17.48 2.64 4.07
CA CYS A 77 -16.19 3.32 4.27
C CYS A 77 -16.02 3.89 5.69
N ARG A 78 -17.10 4.40 6.32
CA ARG A 78 -17.07 4.92 7.70
C ARG A 78 -16.76 3.87 8.77
N GLN A 79 -16.83 2.58 8.44
CA GLN A 79 -16.46 1.50 9.37
C GLN A 79 -14.95 1.22 9.38
N ALA A 80 -14.20 1.78 8.43
CA ALA A 80 -12.80 1.45 8.20
C ALA A 80 -11.87 2.14 9.22
N ASP A 81 -11.04 1.36 9.91
CA ASP A 81 -9.81 1.85 10.52
C ASP A 81 -8.72 2.07 9.45
N VAL A 82 -8.74 1.23 8.41
CA VAL A 82 -7.87 1.32 7.23
C VAL A 82 -8.73 1.31 5.97
N LEU A 83 -8.75 2.43 5.25
CA LEU A 83 -9.49 2.58 4.00
C LEU A 83 -8.51 2.57 2.82
N VAL A 84 -8.64 1.62 1.90
CA VAL A 84 -7.89 1.57 0.65
C VAL A 84 -8.81 1.98 -0.50
N ALA A 85 -8.48 3.06 -1.19
CA ALA A 85 -9.17 3.53 -2.40
C ALA A 85 -8.39 3.09 -3.65
N ALA A 86 -9.01 2.25 -4.49
CA ALA A 86 -8.41 1.67 -5.68
C ALA A 86 -9.45 1.52 -6.81
N VAL A 87 -10.15 2.62 -7.11
CA VAL A 87 -11.27 2.69 -8.06
C VAL A 87 -10.90 3.34 -9.39
N GLY A 88 -9.89 4.21 -9.44
CA GLY A 88 -9.54 4.97 -10.65
C GLY A 88 -10.59 6.02 -11.00
N ARG A 89 -11.13 6.71 -9.99
CA ARG A 89 -12.09 7.80 -10.16
C ARG A 89 -11.74 8.95 -9.21
N ALA A 90 -11.38 10.09 -9.81
CA ALA A 90 -10.94 11.26 -9.06
C ALA A 90 -11.96 11.71 -8.02
N GLY A 91 -11.52 11.85 -6.76
CA GLY A 91 -12.31 12.42 -5.68
C GLY A 91 -13.57 11.64 -5.30
N LEU A 92 -13.65 10.33 -5.59
CA LEU A 92 -14.80 9.51 -5.20
C LEU A 92 -14.96 9.44 -3.67
N ILE A 93 -13.85 9.33 -2.94
CA ILE A 93 -13.86 9.22 -1.49
C ILE A 93 -13.81 10.63 -0.88
N THR A 94 -14.90 11.03 -0.23
CA THR A 94 -15.07 12.33 0.43
C THR A 94 -14.89 12.24 1.94
N ALA A 95 -14.78 13.39 2.62
CA ALA A 95 -14.49 13.45 4.04
C ALA A 95 -15.57 12.79 4.92
N ASP A 96 -16.85 12.86 4.53
CA ASP A 96 -17.98 12.25 5.25
C ASP A 96 -18.02 10.71 5.14
N MET A 97 -17.25 10.14 4.20
CA MET A 97 -17.11 8.70 4.04
C MET A 97 -15.98 8.12 4.90
N VAL A 98 -15.19 8.95 5.58
CA VAL A 98 -13.99 8.53 6.30
C VAL A 98 -14.21 8.59 7.81
N LYS A 99 -13.89 7.50 8.50
CA LYS A 99 -13.87 7.45 9.96
C LYS A 99 -12.81 8.43 10.51
N PRO A 100 -13.14 9.29 11.49
CA PRO A 100 -12.14 10.14 12.13
C PRO A 100 -10.96 9.32 12.67
N GLY A 101 -9.74 9.75 12.36
CA GLY A 101 -8.52 9.06 12.76
C GLY A 101 -8.13 7.83 11.91
N ALA A 102 -8.90 7.48 10.88
CA ALA A 102 -8.57 6.36 10.00
C ALA A 102 -7.27 6.59 9.21
N VAL A 103 -6.65 5.48 8.80
CA VAL A 103 -5.60 5.47 7.80
C VAL A 103 -6.24 5.36 6.42
N VAL A 104 -5.91 6.28 5.52
CA VAL A 104 -6.40 6.28 4.14
C VAL A 104 -5.24 6.02 3.18
N ILE A 105 -5.37 4.99 2.36
CA ILE A 105 -4.41 4.60 1.32
C ILE A 105 -5.07 4.83 -0.04
N ASP A 106 -4.64 5.89 -0.71
CA ASP A 106 -5.07 6.30 -2.03
C ASP A 106 -4.13 5.70 -3.10
N VAL A 107 -4.64 4.70 -3.81
CA VAL A 107 -3.94 4.02 -4.92
C VAL A 107 -4.29 4.66 -6.26
N GLY A 108 -5.27 5.57 -6.30
CA GLY A 108 -5.75 6.21 -7.51
C GLY A 108 -4.66 7.02 -8.22
N MET A 109 -4.65 6.93 -9.54
CA MET A 109 -3.75 7.71 -10.41
C MET A 109 -4.60 8.32 -11.52
N ASN A 110 -5.29 9.40 -11.20
CA ASN A 110 -6.25 10.09 -12.06
C ASN A 110 -5.71 11.45 -12.52
N ARG A 111 -6.33 12.05 -13.54
CA ARG A 111 -6.10 13.45 -13.90
C ARG A 111 -7.35 14.26 -13.60
N ASN A 112 -7.18 15.41 -12.94
CA ASN A 112 -8.28 16.34 -12.73
C ASN A 112 -8.59 17.13 -14.02
N ALA A 113 -9.58 18.02 -13.97
CA ALA A 113 -9.95 18.87 -15.10
C ALA A 113 -8.79 19.74 -15.64
N ASP A 114 -7.83 20.11 -14.79
CA ASP A 114 -6.63 20.86 -15.15
C ASP A 114 -5.48 19.96 -15.66
N GLY A 115 -5.70 18.65 -15.82
CA GLY A 115 -4.70 17.67 -16.24
C GLY A 115 -3.69 17.28 -15.15
N LYS A 116 -3.82 17.81 -13.93
CA LYS A 116 -2.95 17.51 -12.78
C LYS A 116 -3.24 16.12 -12.23
N LEU A 117 -2.17 15.42 -11.84
CA LEU A 117 -2.26 14.10 -11.22
C LEU A 117 -2.91 14.21 -9.83
N CYS A 118 -3.94 13.40 -9.60
CA CYS A 118 -4.71 13.34 -8.36
C CYS A 118 -5.14 11.89 -8.08
N GLY A 119 -5.55 11.63 -6.84
CA GLY A 119 -5.96 10.29 -6.42
C GLY A 119 -7.45 10.04 -6.50
N ASP A 120 -7.91 8.93 -5.92
CA ASP A 120 -9.33 8.58 -5.78
C ASP A 120 -10.01 9.33 -4.63
N VAL A 121 -9.23 10.00 -3.78
CA VAL A 121 -9.67 10.66 -2.55
C VAL A 121 -9.63 12.19 -2.70
N ASP A 122 -10.62 12.89 -2.16
CA ASP A 122 -10.53 14.34 -1.94
C ASP A 122 -9.54 14.63 -0.79
N PHE A 123 -8.26 14.70 -1.15
CA PHE A 123 -7.16 14.85 -0.21
C PHE A 123 -7.32 16.08 0.71
N ALA A 124 -7.80 17.21 0.17
CA ALA A 124 -7.88 18.46 0.91
C ALA A 124 -8.91 18.38 2.06
N ALA A 125 -10.06 17.75 1.80
CA ALA A 125 -11.08 17.55 2.82
C ALA A 125 -10.72 16.37 3.76
N VAL A 126 -10.29 15.24 3.19
CA VAL A 126 -10.06 14.00 3.95
C VAL A 126 -8.84 14.09 4.87
N SER A 127 -7.80 14.84 4.50
CA SER A 127 -6.62 15.04 5.35
C SER A 127 -6.92 15.72 6.69
N LYS A 128 -8.07 16.40 6.81
CA LYS A 128 -8.54 17.02 8.07
C LYS A 128 -9.23 16.02 9.01
N VAL A 129 -9.69 14.89 8.48
CA VAL A 129 -10.47 13.87 9.21
C VAL A 129 -9.62 12.62 9.47
N ALA A 130 -8.88 12.18 8.46
CA ALA A 130 -8.01 11.01 8.54
C ALA A 130 -6.85 11.26 9.52
N GLY A 131 -6.49 10.22 10.29
CA GLY A 131 -5.29 10.24 11.11
C GLY A 131 -4.02 10.23 10.27
N TRP A 132 -4.10 9.61 9.08
CA TRP A 132 -3.04 9.58 8.09
C TRP A 132 -3.61 9.31 6.69
N ILE A 133 -3.02 9.92 5.66
CA ILE A 133 -3.42 9.73 4.26
C ILE A 133 -2.19 9.74 3.34
N THR A 134 -2.16 8.85 2.34
CA THR A 134 -1.12 8.87 1.30
C THR A 134 -1.29 10.07 0.37
N PRO A 135 -0.22 10.83 0.05
CA PRO A 135 -0.29 11.87 -0.97
C PRO A 135 -0.34 11.25 -2.38
N VAL A 136 -1.04 11.93 -3.29
CA VAL A 136 -0.98 11.64 -4.73
C VAL A 136 -0.69 12.94 -5.46
N PRO A 137 0.44 13.05 -6.20
CA PRO A 137 1.52 12.06 -6.36
C PRO A 137 2.40 11.87 -5.11
N GLY A 138 3.29 10.87 -5.16
CA GLY A 138 4.36 10.68 -4.16
C GLY A 138 4.07 9.64 -3.07
N GLY A 139 2.89 9.02 -3.07
CA GLY A 139 2.51 7.95 -2.16
C GLY A 139 2.72 6.56 -2.77
N VAL A 140 1.65 5.94 -3.25
CA VAL A 140 1.64 4.53 -3.69
C VAL A 140 2.43 4.30 -4.98
N GLY A 141 2.35 5.22 -5.95
CA GLY A 141 3.00 5.06 -7.27
C GLY A 141 4.51 4.75 -7.23
N PRO A 142 5.34 5.56 -6.53
CA PRO A 142 6.76 5.26 -6.38
C PRO A 142 7.05 3.90 -5.71
N MET A 143 6.20 3.48 -4.77
CA MET A 143 6.33 2.17 -4.12
C MET A 143 6.04 1.01 -5.07
N THR A 144 5.08 1.16 -5.98
CA THR A 144 4.80 0.15 -7.02
C THR A 144 6.03 -0.11 -7.88
N ILE A 145 6.72 0.95 -8.34
CA ILE A 145 7.94 0.82 -9.13
C ILE A 145 9.06 0.16 -8.31
N ALA A 146 9.30 0.65 -7.09
CA ALA A 146 10.33 0.09 -6.22
C ALA A 146 10.12 -1.40 -5.95
N MET A 147 8.88 -1.81 -5.68
CA MET A 147 8.56 -3.22 -5.41
C MET A 147 8.73 -4.11 -6.65
N LEU A 148 8.48 -3.59 -7.84
CA LEU A 148 8.73 -4.30 -9.09
C LEU A 148 10.23 -4.61 -9.26
N LEU A 149 11.10 -3.64 -8.92
CA LEU A 149 12.55 -3.83 -8.93
C LEU A 149 13.00 -4.84 -7.87
N VAL A 150 12.45 -4.77 -6.65
CA VAL A 150 12.73 -5.75 -5.59
C VAL A 150 12.33 -7.16 -6.04
N ASN A 151 11.13 -7.32 -6.58
CA ASN A 151 10.66 -8.62 -7.07
C ASN A 151 11.54 -9.16 -8.21
N THR A 152 12.03 -8.28 -9.08
CA THR A 152 12.95 -8.63 -10.17
C THR A 152 14.28 -9.13 -9.63
N LEU A 153 14.87 -8.40 -8.67
CA LEU A 153 16.13 -8.77 -8.03
C LEU A 153 16.01 -10.10 -7.28
N GLU A 154 14.99 -10.28 -6.44
CA GLU A 154 14.75 -11.53 -5.71
C GLU A 154 14.58 -12.72 -6.66
N SER A 155 13.96 -12.52 -7.81
CA SER A 155 13.76 -13.58 -8.81
C SER A 155 15.07 -13.95 -9.51
N CYS A 156 15.95 -12.97 -9.77
CA CYS A 156 17.30 -13.22 -10.29
C CYS A 156 18.14 -14.02 -9.28
N GLU A 157 18.14 -13.61 -8.01
CA GLU A 157 18.87 -14.31 -6.93
C GLU A 157 18.38 -15.75 -6.76
N ARG A 158 17.06 -15.98 -6.76
CA ARG A 158 16.48 -17.34 -6.70
C ARG A 158 16.91 -18.21 -7.88
N ARG A 159 16.97 -17.65 -9.09
CA ARG A 159 17.40 -18.39 -10.29
C ARG A 159 18.87 -18.80 -10.21
N GLN A 160 19.74 -17.87 -9.80
CA GLN A 160 21.17 -18.16 -9.63
C GLN A 160 21.42 -19.22 -8.54
N ALA A 161 20.64 -19.21 -7.45
CA ALA A 161 20.77 -20.21 -6.40
C ALA A 161 20.43 -21.62 -6.88
N VAL A 162 19.42 -21.78 -7.75
CA VAL A 162 19.05 -23.06 -8.36
C VAL A 162 20.13 -23.55 -9.33
N GLU A 163 20.70 -22.66 -10.15
CA GLU A 163 21.78 -23.00 -11.09
C GLU A 163 23.06 -23.46 -10.38
N GLN A 164 23.36 -22.94 -9.18
CA GLN A 164 24.53 -23.31 -8.37
C GLN A 164 24.36 -24.58 -7.54
N SER A 165 23.14 -25.05 -7.30
CA SER A 165 22.86 -26.26 -6.51
C SER A 165 22.55 -27.50 -7.36
N GLY A 166 22.58 -27.36 -8.69
CA GLY A 166 22.51 -28.45 -9.66
C GLY A 166 23.86 -28.91 -10.24
N HIS A 167 24.98 -28.54 -9.60
CA HIS A 167 26.33 -29.07 -9.82
C HIS A 167 26.86 -29.64 -8.49
#